data_AF-A0A5D0D1B5-F1
#
_entry.id   AF-A0A5D0D1B5-F1
#
_cell.length_a   1.000
_cell.length_b   1.000
_cell.length_c   1.000
_cell.angle_alpha   90.00
_cell.angle_beta   90.00
_cell.angle_gamma   90.00
#
_symmetry.space_group_name_H-M   'P 1'
#
loop_
_entity.id
_entity.type
_entity.pdbx_description
1 polymer ?
#
loop_
_entity_poly.entity_id
_entity_poly.type
_entity_poly.pdbx_seq_one_letter_code
_entity_poly.pdbx_strand_id
1 'polypeptide(L)'
;MTDFLSLFIQCSISMSLVTLAYMAMLPYLAKRYAAKWLYLIWWVVSIGWLIPLRPHIAIPFVPVHNGSTTAPFLSEHGDIRATTGMVTRIVGENDYTAATSFLEWRIFAGIWLIGVLLVLSFQLYRHFRFLKLTNRWSEPVAENKILEIFETLTSELNIKTKVRVKFCRVISSPMLTGLIRPVILLPRDIMEEEEYRYIMKHELIHFKRFDLWLRLMMLGVKSLHWFNPLVYLMDRTISLYGEISCDERVLQGEGFHKRKKYGELLIKVIRNGSITGTSISTNLFGGKRNMRKRIDSIMAIRQKKNGVVILALILTGLFLISAVWNSPEAKAGNRQIPSAKAEALEVVVENCNVRVQLASDQKLSFVSDAEFIEVVQNTKKTTTQITIRPKRGQSATDAADMVTLLVPEQKYKTVTVKGDKAGISLPALNADLDLTIIDGSLSAVLPKGFANTLKMAVENGAGSLHIDQGASNYKLSMGIKESALTIPEQFPGYKHGASSFTYKSGKGKAQVQVDLSGSAFSISDN
;
A
#
# COMPACT_ATOMS: atom_id res chain seq x y z
N MET A 1 -8.45 -4.34 -11.57
CA MET A 1 -9.66 -3.88 -10.82
C MET A 1 -9.75 -4.54 -9.45
N THR A 2 -9.50 -5.84 -9.37
CA THR A 2 -9.32 -6.61 -8.12
C THR A 2 -8.38 -5.93 -7.13
N ASP A 3 -7.20 -5.51 -7.59
CA ASP A 3 -6.15 -4.90 -6.74
C ASP A 3 -6.55 -3.53 -6.19
N PHE A 4 -7.37 -2.79 -6.94
CA PHE A 4 -7.86 -1.48 -6.51
C PHE A 4 -8.92 -1.62 -5.42
N LEU A 5 -9.88 -2.54 -5.57
CA LEU A 5 -10.95 -2.71 -4.58
C LEU A 5 -10.41 -3.33 -3.29
N SER A 6 -9.49 -4.29 -3.38
CA SER A 6 -8.81 -4.86 -2.21
C SER A 6 -7.98 -3.81 -1.47
N LEU A 7 -7.21 -2.99 -2.19
CA LEU A 7 -6.49 -1.85 -1.62
C LEU A 7 -7.44 -0.84 -0.97
N PHE A 8 -8.56 -0.53 -1.61
CA PHE A 8 -9.56 0.40 -1.08
C PHE A 8 -10.17 -0.10 0.23
N ILE A 9 -10.53 -1.39 0.32
CA ILE A 9 -11.07 -2.01 1.53
C ILE A 9 -10.02 -1.99 2.65
N GLN A 10 -8.77 -2.36 2.35
CA GLN A 10 -7.67 -2.31 3.31
C GLN A 10 -7.46 -0.89 3.84
N CYS A 11 -7.44 0.11 2.96
CA CYS A 11 -7.34 1.52 3.34
C CYS A 11 -8.51 1.95 4.25
N SER A 12 -9.74 1.54 3.91
CA SER A 12 -10.93 1.82 4.70
C SER A 12 -10.84 1.21 6.11
N ILE A 13 -10.30 0.00 6.25
CA ILE A 13 -10.12 -0.67 7.55
C ILE A 13 -9.06 0.06 8.38
N SER A 14 -7.90 0.37 7.81
CA SER A 14 -6.84 1.09 8.54
C SER A 14 -7.26 2.49 8.96
N MET A 15 -7.94 3.24 8.08
CA MET A 15 -8.47 4.55 8.44
C MET A 15 -9.60 4.47 9.47
N SER A 16 -10.37 3.38 9.47
CA SER A 16 -11.35 3.10 10.53
C SER A 16 -10.68 2.94 11.90
N LEU A 17 -9.57 2.20 11.97
CA LEU A 17 -8.81 2.01 13.21
C LEU A 17 -8.22 3.33 13.73
N VAL A 18 -7.59 4.13 12.86
CA VAL A 18 -7.06 5.45 13.22
C VAL A 18 -8.19 6.37 13.73
N THR A 19 -9.32 6.39 13.02
CA THR A 19 -10.48 7.20 13.40
C THR A 19 -11.04 6.77 14.76
N LEU A 20 -11.18 5.47 15.00
CA LEU A 20 -11.70 4.93 16.25
C LEU A 20 -10.75 5.23 17.41
N ALA A 21 -9.45 5.01 17.24
CA ALA A 21 -8.44 5.32 18.25
C ALA A 21 -8.47 6.81 18.62
N TYR A 22 -8.52 7.71 17.63
CA TYR A 22 -8.64 9.14 17.89
C TYR A 22 -9.95 9.49 18.60
N MET A 23 -11.09 8.95 18.16
CA MET A 23 -12.38 9.15 18.81
C MET A 23 -12.39 8.69 20.27
N ALA A 24 -11.73 7.58 20.58
CA ALA A 24 -11.60 7.06 21.95
C ALA A 24 -10.76 7.99 22.83
N MET A 25 -9.68 8.57 22.30
CA MET A 25 -8.83 9.52 23.02
C MET A 25 -9.45 10.92 23.14
N LEU A 26 -10.38 11.27 22.26
CA LEU A 26 -10.95 12.61 22.13
C LEU A 26 -11.55 13.19 23.43
N PRO A 27 -12.31 12.46 24.28
CA PRO A 27 -12.85 13.00 25.53
C PRO A 27 -11.76 13.41 26.53
N TYR A 28 -10.63 12.71 26.52
CA TYR A 28 -9.47 13.02 27.37
C TYR A 28 -8.71 14.22 26.81
N LEU A 29 -8.48 14.23 25.50
CA LEU A 29 -7.83 15.33 24.80
C LEU A 29 -8.61 16.65 24.94
N ALA A 30 -9.94 16.60 24.86
CA ALA A 30 -10.83 17.76 25.01
C ALA A 30 -10.74 18.45 26.38
N LYS A 31 -10.33 17.73 27.43
CA LYS A 31 -10.10 18.30 28.76
C LYS A 31 -8.80 19.09 28.85
N ARG A 32 -7.80 18.76 28.01
CA ARG A 32 -6.43 19.28 28.11
C ARG A 32 -6.07 20.28 27.02
N TYR A 33 -6.63 20.11 25.81
CA TYR A 33 -6.23 20.85 24.61
C TYR A 33 -7.37 21.68 24.02
N ALA A 34 -7.01 22.83 23.45
CA ALA A 34 -7.98 23.74 22.82
C ALA A 34 -8.72 23.07 21.64
N ALA A 35 -10.01 23.36 21.48
CA ALA A 35 -10.85 22.68 20.49
C ALA A 35 -10.38 22.92 19.05
N LYS A 36 -9.70 24.05 18.79
CA LYS A 36 -9.09 24.36 17.48
C LYS A 36 -8.14 23.27 17.00
N TRP A 37 -7.33 22.70 17.89
CA TRP A 37 -6.34 21.68 17.53
C TRP A 37 -7.00 20.33 17.30
N LEU A 38 -7.99 19.99 18.13
CA LEU A 38 -8.77 18.76 17.97
C LEU A 38 -9.57 18.76 16.67
N TYR A 39 -10.07 19.92 16.27
CA TYR A 39 -10.71 20.10 14.99
C TYR A 39 -9.73 20.06 13.82
N LEU A 40 -8.53 20.63 13.95
CA LEU A 40 -7.52 20.56 12.90
C LEU A 40 -7.04 19.13 12.65
N ILE A 41 -6.96 18.30 13.69
CA ILE A 41 -6.67 16.86 13.52
C ILE A 41 -7.74 16.19 12.66
N TRP A 42 -9.01 16.58 12.79
CA TRP A 42 -10.07 16.03 11.96
C TRP A 42 -9.90 16.36 10.47
N TRP A 43 -9.35 17.53 10.12
CA TRP A 43 -8.97 17.82 8.73
C TRP A 43 -7.96 16.81 8.20
N VAL A 44 -6.90 16.54 8.96
CA VAL A 44 -5.84 15.59 8.59
C VAL A 44 -6.42 14.18 8.41
N VAL A 45 -7.24 13.73 9.37
CA VAL A 45 -7.87 12.40 9.30
C VAL A 45 -8.79 12.30 8.08
N SER A 46 -9.63 13.31 7.83
CA SER A 46 -10.53 13.35 6.67
C SER A 46 -9.78 13.36 5.32
N ILE A 47 -8.64 14.06 5.22
CA ILE A 47 -7.78 14.00 4.03
C ILE A 47 -7.24 12.59 3.84
N GLY A 48 -6.83 11.92 4.93
CA GLY A 48 -6.39 10.53 4.91
C GLY A 48 -7.45 9.56 4.39
N TRP A 49 -8.73 9.85 4.59
CA TRP A 49 -9.84 9.05 4.02
C TRP A 49 -10.07 9.29 2.52
N LEU A 50 -9.75 10.49 2.00
CA LEU A 50 -9.93 10.80 0.58
C LEU A 50 -8.76 10.36 -0.30
N ILE A 51 -7.55 10.27 0.26
CA ILE A 51 -6.33 9.95 -0.49
C ILE A 51 -6.13 8.43 -0.45
N PRO A 52 -6.37 7.68 -1.56
CA PRO A 52 -6.09 6.25 -1.65
C PRO A 52 -4.58 5.96 -1.82
N LEU A 53 -3.70 6.91 -1.50
CA LEU A 53 -2.26 6.77 -1.62
C LEU A 53 -1.67 6.32 -0.30
N ARG A 54 -1.99 5.10 0.16
CA ARG A 54 -1.25 4.42 1.24
C ARG A 54 -1.14 2.92 0.94
N PRO A 55 0.05 2.32 1.09
CA PRO A 55 0.33 0.98 0.58
C PRO A 55 -0.44 -0.08 1.37
N HIS A 56 -0.73 -1.17 0.67
CA HIS A 56 -1.46 -2.37 1.07
C HIS A 56 -1.33 -2.75 2.55
N ILE A 57 -2.42 -3.14 3.20
CA ILE A 57 -2.37 -3.82 4.50
C ILE A 57 -2.66 -5.28 4.23
N ALA A 58 -1.67 -6.15 4.35
CA ALA A 58 -1.93 -7.59 4.43
C ALA A 58 -2.62 -7.87 5.77
N ILE A 59 -3.95 -8.00 5.72
CA ILE A 59 -4.70 -8.59 6.82
C ILE A 59 -4.37 -10.09 6.77
N PRO A 60 -3.79 -10.69 7.83
CA PRO A 60 -3.31 -12.09 7.81
C PRO A 60 -4.43 -13.15 7.68
N PHE A 61 -5.67 -12.74 7.40
CA PHE A 61 -6.84 -13.61 7.27
C PHE A 61 -7.46 -13.62 5.86
N VAL A 62 -6.87 -12.93 4.88
CA VAL A 62 -7.32 -12.99 3.49
C VAL A 62 -6.13 -13.29 2.59
N PRO A 63 -5.89 -14.56 2.20
CA PRO A 63 -4.88 -14.88 1.21
C PRO A 63 -5.33 -14.31 -0.14
N VAL A 64 -4.62 -13.29 -0.64
CA VAL A 64 -4.79 -12.79 -2.01
C VAL A 64 -3.73 -13.46 -2.86
N HIS A 65 -4.16 -14.41 -3.69
CA HIS A 65 -3.31 -15.10 -4.65
C HIS A 65 -3.02 -14.13 -5.80
N ASN A 66 -1.86 -13.47 -5.78
CA ASN A 66 -1.42 -12.64 -6.89
C ASN A 66 -0.83 -13.54 -7.98
N GLY A 67 -1.67 -13.95 -8.93
CA GLY A 67 -1.22 -14.62 -10.15
C GLY A 67 -0.31 -13.69 -10.95
N SER A 68 1.00 -13.94 -10.87
CA SER A 68 1.99 -13.27 -11.72
C SER A 68 1.91 -13.91 -13.10
N THR A 69 1.25 -13.25 -14.05
CA THR A 69 1.19 -13.71 -15.44
C THR A 69 2.56 -13.50 -16.09
N THR A 70 3.41 -14.53 -16.08
CA THR A 70 4.52 -14.61 -17.04
C THR A 70 3.94 -14.99 -18.40
N ALA A 71 4.01 -14.07 -19.36
CA ALA A 71 3.64 -14.36 -20.73
C ALA A 71 4.56 -15.46 -21.29
N PRO A 72 4.04 -16.50 -21.96
CA PRO A 72 4.89 -17.47 -22.65
C PRO A 72 5.53 -16.78 -23.87
N PHE A 73 6.86 -16.78 -23.90
CA PHE A 73 7.63 -16.41 -25.08
C PHE A 73 7.52 -17.54 -26.10
N LEU A 74 6.55 -17.44 -27.01
CA LEU A 74 6.52 -18.28 -28.21
C LEU A 74 7.54 -17.71 -29.20
N SER A 75 8.68 -18.38 -29.35
CA SER A 75 9.53 -18.20 -30.53
C SER A 75 8.90 -18.96 -31.69
N GLU A 76 8.46 -18.19 -32.67
CA GLU A 76 7.98 -18.65 -33.96
C GLU A 76 9.19 -19.10 -34.80
N HIS A 77 9.27 -20.38 -35.15
CA HIS A 77 9.83 -21.00 -36.39
C HIS A 77 10.46 -22.38 -36.12
N GLY A 78 10.00 -23.41 -36.87
CA GLY A 78 10.79 -24.62 -37.17
C GLY A 78 10.15 -25.97 -36.81
N ASP A 79 9.26 -26.45 -37.70
CA ASP A 79 8.82 -27.84 -37.95
C ASP A 79 9.07 -28.95 -36.90
N ILE A 80 7.98 -29.47 -36.32
CA ILE A 80 7.93 -30.87 -35.83
C ILE A 80 6.73 -31.58 -36.45
N ARG A 81 7.01 -32.42 -37.45
CA ARG A 81 6.17 -33.57 -37.79
C ARG A 81 6.32 -34.63 -36.70
N ALA A 82 5.18 -35.22 -36.34
CA ALA A 82 5.00 -36.46 -35.57
C ALA A 82 5.20 -36.38 -34.05
N THR A 83 4.09 -36.20 -33.33
CA THR A 83 3.48 -37.24 -32.46
C THR A 83 2.09 -36.76 -32.04
N THR A 84 1.11 -36.99 -32.91
CA THR A 84 -0.31 -36.85 -32.59
C THR A 84 -0.75 -38.11 -31.85
N GLY A 85 -0.91 -38.03 -30.53
CA GLY A 85 -1.55 -39.07 -29.75
C GLY A 85 -1.02 -39.25 -28.33
N MET A 86 -1.21 -38.23 -27.47
CA MET A 86 -1.37 -38.32 -26.00
C MET A 86 -1.04 -36.98 -25.30
N VAL A 87 -1.70 -35.87 -25.69
CA VAL A 87 -1.73 -34.64 -24.87
C VAL A 87 -3.13 -34.01 -24.95
N THR A 88 -4.15 -34.81 -24.63
CA THR A 88 -5.50 -34.31 -24.43
C THR A 88 -6.06 -35.02 -23.21
N ARG A 89 -5.77 -34.47 -22.01
CA ARG A 89 -6.57 -34.58 -20.78
C ARG A 89 -5.87 -34.02 -19.52
N ILE A 90 -5.23 -32.84 -19.56
CA ILE A 90 -5.00 -32.04 -18.33
C ILE A 90 -5.06 -30.55 -18.70
N VAL A 91 -6.18 -30.10 -19.28
CA VAL A 91 -6.53 -28.67 -19.37
C VAL A 91 -8.02 -28.62 -19.10
N GLY A 92 -8.42 -28.25 -17.88
CA GLY A 92 -9.84 -28.17 -17.55
C GLY A 92 -10.18 -28.32 -16.08
N GLU A 93 -9.49 -27.59 -15.19
CA GLU A 93 -10.03 -27.37 -13.83
C GLU A 93 -9.66 -25.98 -13.29
N ASN A 94 -8.49 -25.43 -13.65
CA ASN A 94 -8.03 -24.12 -13.18
C ASN A 94 -8.60 -22.90 -13.94
N ASP A 95 -9.09 -23.06 -15.17
CA ASP A 95 -9.65 -21.93 -15.95
C ASP A 95 -11.05 -21.52 -15.47
N TYR A 96 -11.81 -22.46 -14.91
CA TYR A 96 -13.16 -22.16 -14.40
C TYR A 96 -13.12 -21.38 -13.07
N THR A 97 -12.13 -21.59 -12.21
CA THR A 97 -11.99 -20.90 -10.91
C THR A 97 -11.41 -19.49 -11.04
N ALA A 98 -10.52 -19.26 -12.01
CA ALA A 98 -10.02 -17.93 -12.34
C ALA A 98 -11.10 -17.05 -13.02
N ALA A 99 -11.93 -17.64 -13.90
CA ALA A 99 -13.01 -16.92 -14.57
C ALA A 99 -14.15 -16.53 -13.62
N THR A 100 -14.51 -17.39 -12.66
CA THR A 100 -15.55 -17.09 -11.66
C THR A 100 -15.09 -16.01 -10.68
N SER A 101 -13.86 -16.10 -10.15
CA SER A 101 -13.32 -15.08 -9.24
C SER A 101 -13.24 -13.70 -9.91
N PHE A 102 -12.82 -13.60 -11.17
CA PHE A 102 -12.78 -12.31 -11.89
C PHE A 102 -14.17 -11.70 -12.11
N LEU A 103 -15.19 -12.53 -12.35
CA LEU A 103 -16.57 -12.07 -12.55
C LEU A 103 -17.19 -11.54 -11.25
N GLU A 104 -16.93 -12.19 -10.11
CA GLU A 104 -17.42 -11.77 -8.80
C GLU A 104 -16.91 -10.38 -8.39
N TRP A 105 -15.61 -10.10 -8.55
CA TRP A 105 -15.03 -8.80 -8.20
C TRP A 105 -15.60 -7.64 -9.03
N ARG A 106 -15.96 -7.90 -10.29
CA ARG A 106 -16.62 -6.89 -11.14
C ARG A 106 -18.03 -6.57 -10.67
N ILE A 107 -18.77 -7.56 -10.18
CA ILE A 107 -20.08 -7.36 -9.57
C ILE A 107 -19.94 -6.52 -8.30
N PHE A 108 -19.00 -6.85 -7.41
CA PHE A 108 -18.75 -6.05 -6.19
C PHE A 108 -18.32 -4.61 -6.50
N ALA A 109 -17.42 -4.42 -7.47
CA ALA A 109 -17.02 -3.08 -7.90
C ALA A 109 -18.20 -2.30 -8.51
N GLY A 110 -19.06 -2.97 -9.27
CA GLY A 110 -20.29 -2.40 -9.82
C GLY A 110 -21.27 -1.95 -8.73
N ILE A 111 -21.55 -2.83 -7.74
CA ILE A 111 -22.38 -2.50 -6.57
C ILE A 111 -21.80 -1.31 -5.81
N TRP A 112 -20.48 -1.32 -5.56
CA TRP A 112 -19.80 -0.23 -4.88
C TRP A 112 -19.99 1.10 -5.64
N LEU A 113 -19.73 1.12 -6.95
CA LEU A 113 -19.84 2.32 -7.78
C LEU A 113 -21.29 2.84 -7.83
N ILE A 114 -22.27 1.96 -7.97
CA ILE A 114 -23.69 2.32 -7.93
C ILE A 114 -24.03 2.95 -6.58
N GLY A 115 -23.56 2.38 -5.47
CA GLY A 115 -23.73 2.95 -4.14
C GLY A 115 -23.12 4.35 -4.01
N VAL A 116 -21.90 4.55 -4.49
CA VAL A 116 -21.24 5.88 -4.54
C VAL A 116 -22.10 6.88 -5.32
N LEU A 117 -22.54 6.52 -6.52
CA LEU A 117 -23.32 7.39 -7.39
C LEU A 117 -24.68 7.74 -6.78
N LEU A 118 -25.39 6.77 -6.19
CA LEU A 118 -26.68 7.01 -5.53
C LEU A 118 -26.53 7.96 -4.34
N VAL A 119 -25.56 7.68 -3.46
CA VAL A 119 -25.33 8.45 -2.24
C VAL A 119 -24.84 9.87 -2.56
N LEU A 120 -23.97 10.02 -3.56
CA LEU A 120 -23.48 11.32 -4.01
C LEU A 120 -24.62 12.12 -4.68
N SER A 121 -25.36 11.51 -5.61
CA SER A 121 -26.45 12.16 -6.33
C SER A 121 -27.56 12.61 -5.38
N PHE A 122 -27.93 11.78 -4.41
CA PHE A 122 -28.92 12.11 -3.40
C PHE A 122 -28.49 13.32 -2.56
N GLN A 123 -27.23 13.36 -2.10
CA GLN A 123 -26.74 14.46 -1.29
C GLN A 123 -26.60 15.76 -2.09
N LEU A 124 -26.11 15.67 -3.34
CA LEU A 124 -26.03 16.82 -4.24
C LEU A 124 -27.43 17.36 -4.56
N TYR A 125 -28.40 16.49 -4.88
CA TYR A 125 -29.79 16.89 -5.11
C TYR A 125 -30.38 17.64 -3.91
N ARG A 126 -30.20 17.11 -2.70
CA ARG A 126 -30.64 17.79 -1.47
C ARG A 126 -29.98 19.16 -1.30
N HIS A 127 -28.68 19.27 -1.59
CA HIS A 127 -27.95 20.53 -1.49
C HIS A 127 -28.42 21.54 -2.55
N PHE A 128 -28.57 21.13 -3.81
CA PHE A 128 -29.08 22.00 -4.87
C PHE A 128 -30.51 22.47 -4.61
N ARG A 129 -31.39 21.57 -4.17
CA ARG A 129 -32.76 21.93 -3.78
C ARG A 129 -32.75 22.95 -2.64
N PHE A 130 -31.89 22.77 -1.65
CA PHE A 130 -31.73 23.69 -0.53
C PHE A 130 -31.20 25.07 -0.97
N LEU A 131 -30.19 25.11 -1.84
CA LEU A 131 -29.69 26.37 -2.42
C LEU A 131 -30.76 27.10 -3.23
N LYS A 132 -31.56 26.35 -4.02
CA LYS A 132 -32.66 26.92 -4.80
C LYS A 132 -33.74 27.52 -3.89
N LEU A 133 -34.09 26.82 -2.82
CA LEU A 133 -35.08 27.27 -1.84
C LEU A 133 -34.58 28.52 -1.09
N THR A 134 -33.37 28.48 -0.54
CA THR A 134 -32.81 29.61 0.20
C THR A 134 -32.59 30.83 -0.68
N ASN A 135 -32.11 30.67 -1.92
CA ASN A 135 -31.93 31.82 -2.81
C ASN A 135 -33.28 32.47 -3.18
N ARG A 136 -34.34 31.67 -3.40
CA ARG A 136 -35.69 32.17 -3.71
C ARG A 136 -36.32 32.96 -2.56
N TRP A 137 -36.10 32.53 -1.32
CA TRP A 137 -36.70 33.13 -0.12
C TRP A 137 -35.72 33.98 0.68
N SER A 138 -34.59 34.34 0.07
CA SER A 138 -33.60 35.25 0.66
C SER A 138 -33.77 36.67 0.16
N GLU A 139 -33.64 37.62 1.05
CA GLU A 139 -33.69 39.05 0.79
C GLU A 139 -32.40 39.72 1.32
N PRO A 140 -31.86 40.73 0.61
CA PRO A 140 -30.68 41.44 1.09
C PRO A 140 -30.98 42.15 2.42
N VAL A 141 -29.98 42.23 3.28
CA VAL A 141 -30.08 43.05 4.50
C VAL A 141 -29.99 44.52 4.08
N ALA A 142 -31.05 45.28 4.31
CA ALA A 142 -31.11 46.72 4.02
C ALA A 142 -30.82 47.60 5.25
N GLU A 143 -30.79 47.00 6.45
CA GLU A 143 -30.60 47.71 7.71
C GLU A 143 -29.13 48.11 7.89
N ASN A 144 -28.85 49.42 7.82
CA ASN A 144 -27.48 49.96 7.89
C ASN A 144 -26.70 49.52 9.13
N LYS A 145 -27.35 49.45 10.30
CA LYS A 145 -26.72 49.02 11.55
C LYS A 145 -26.19 47.59 11.50
N ILE A 146 -26.95 46.68 10.88
CA ILE A 146 -26.58 45.27 10.74
C ILE A 146 -25.42 45.13 9.76
N LEU A 147 -25.41 45.94 8.69
CA LEU A 147 -24.29 46.01 7.74
C LEU A 147 -23.03 46.57 8.41
N GLU A 148 -23.15 47.59 9.26
CA GLU A 148 -22.02 48.17 10.01
C GLU A 148 -21.40 47.15 10.99
N ILE A 149 -22.23 46.39 11.71
CA ILE A 149 -21.76 45.28 12.56
C ILE A 149 -21.01 44.25 11.71
N PHE A 150 -21.55 43.90 10.53
CA PHE A 150 -20.93 42.95 9.62
C PHE A 150 -19.58 43.43 9.07
N GLU A 151 -19.48 44.69 8.65
CA GLU A 151 -18.24 45.32 8.17
C GLU A 151 -17.18 45.43 9.27
N THR A 152 -17.60 45.78 10.48
CA THR A 152 -16.72 45.80 11.66
C THR A 152 -16.16 44.41 11.94
N LEU A 153 -17.01 43.38 11.97
CA LEU A 153 -16.58 42.01 12.26
C LEU A 153 -15.70 41.41 11.15
N THR A 154 -15.99 41.69 9.89
CA THR A 154 -15.15 41.24 8.76
C THR A 154 -13.76 41.89 8.81
N SER A 155 -13.69 43.16 9.20
CA SER A 155 -12.43 43.88 9.45
C SER A 155 -11.68 43.32 10.67
N GLU A 156 -12.34 43.16 11.82
CA GLU A 156 -11.77 42.53 13.04
C GLU A 156 -11.19 41.14 12.75
N LEU A 157 -11.87 40.35 11.93
CA LEU A 157 -11.46 39.00 11.55
C LEU A 157 -10.49 38.96 10.36
N ASN A 158 -10.07 40.11 9.80
CA ASN A 158 -9.18 40.20 8.65
C ASN A 158 -9.66 39.38 7.42
N ILE A 159 -10.95 39.47 7.11
CA ILE A 159 -11.57 38.75 5.99
C ILE A 159 -11.53 39.65 4.74
N LYS A 160 -10.69 39.29 3.76
CA LYS A 160 -10.52 40.05 2.50
C LYS A 160 -11.51 39.64 1.39
N THR A 161 -12.10 38.46 1.52
CA THR A 161 -13.01 37.90 0.50
C THR A 161 -14.40 38.51 0.66
N LYS A 162 -15.07 38.82 -0.47
CA LYS A 162 -16.45 39.33 -0.46
C LYS A 162 -17.42 38.24 0.03
N VAL A 163 -17.84 38.35 1.29
CA VAL A 163 -18.92 37.55 1.89
C VAL A 163 -20.20 38.40 1.88
N ARG A 164 -21.34 37.80 1.51
CA ARG A 164 -22.63 38.50 1.54
C ARG A 164 -23.44 38.07 2.76
N VAL A 165 -24.26 38.97 3.28
CA VAL A 165 -25.26 38.66 4.32
C VAL A 165 -26.67 38.85 3.75
N LYS A 166 -27.57 37.93 4.04
CA LYS A 166 -28.98 37.98 3.62
C LYS A 166 -29.89 37.50 4.74
N PHE A 167 -31.10 38.03 4.80
CA PHE A 167 -32.18 37.42 5.57
C PHE A 167 -32.82 36.30 4.76
N CYS A 168 -33.24 35.22 5.41
CA CYS A 168 -33.97 34.14 4.77
C CYS A 168 -35.05 33.61 5.71
N ARG A 169 -36.30 33.61 5.26
CA ARG A 169 -37.46 33.24 6.09
C ARG A 169 -37.64 31.73 6.26
N VAL A 170 -37.01 30.95 5.39
CA VAL A 170 -37.14 29.49 5.37
C VAL A 170 -36.17 28.80 6.32
N ILE A 171 -35.12 29.52 6.74
CA ILE A 171 -34.17 29.00 7.72
C ILE A 171 -34.62 29.37 9.13
N SER A 172 -34.42 28.42 10.01
CA SER A 172 -34.72 28.53 11.43
C SER A 172 -33.49 28.83 12.28
N SER A 173 -32.31 28.80 11.67
CA SER A 173 -31.04 29.00 12.35
C SER A 173 -30.06 29.69 11.39
N PRO A 174 -29.23 30.63 11.88
CA PRO A 174 -28.16 31.21 11.10
C PRO A 174 -27.26 30.14 10.48
N MET A 175 -26.80 30.38 9.26
CA MET A 175 -25.90 29.45 8.58
C MET A 175 -25.08 30.09 7.48
N LEU A 176 -23.93 29.48 7.21
CA LEU A 176 -23.06 29.78 6.09
C LEU A 176 -23.32 28.80 4.94
N THR A 177 -23.47 29.31 3.72
CA THR A 177 -23.63 28.50 2.51
C THR A 177 -22.91 29.09 1.29
N GLY A 178 -22.73 28.30 0.24
CA GLY A 178 -22.07 28.68 -1.01
C GLY A 178 -20.54 28.58 -0.94
N LEU A 179 -19.97 27.64 -1.70
CA LEU A 179 -18.53 27.35 -1.67
C LEU A 179 -17.67 28.43 -2.36
N ILE A 180 -18.10 28.87 -3.55
CA ILE A 180 -17.37 29.87 -4.36
C ILE A 180 -17.78 31.31 -3.98
N ARG A 181 -19.08 31.52 -3.72
CA ARG A 181 -19.65 32.81 -3.34
C ARG A 181 -20.34 32.67 -1.99
N PRO A 182 -19.59 32.75 -0.87
CA PRO A 182 -20.11 32.54 0.48
C PRO A 182 -21.20 33.56 0.81
N VAL A 183 -22.30 33.06 1.39
CA VAL A 183 -23.43 33.85 1.87
C VAL A 183 -23.76 33.40 3.28
N ILE A 184 -23.81 34.35 4.21
CA ILE A 184 -24.37 34.16 5.55
C ILE A 184 -25.87 34.43 5.45
N LEU A 185 -26.66 33.43 5.80
CA LEU A 185 -28.11 33.52 5.89
C LEU A 185 -28.49 33.70 7.35
N LEU A 186 -29.27 34.73 7.63
CA LEU A 186 -29.82 35.02 8.95
C LEU A 186 -31.34 34.79 8.95
N PRO A 187 -31.92 34.18 10.00
CA PRO A 187 -33.37 34.20 10.18
C PRO A 187 -33.83 35.66 10.38
N ARG A 188 -35.08 35.96 10.01
CA ARG A 188 -35.67 37.31 10.14
C ARG A 188 -36.20 37.60 11.56
N ASP A 189 -35.86 36.76 12.53
CA ASP A 189 -36.29 36.99 13.92
C ASP A 189 -35.67 38.29 14.45
N ILE A 190 -36.46 39.09 15.16
CA ILE A 190 -35.98 40.33 15.76
C ILE A 190 -34.99 39.97 16.86
N MET A 191 -33.71 40.29 16.63
CA MET A 191 -32.62 40.10 17.58
C MET A 191 -32.03 41.45 17.97
N GLU A 192 -31.47 41.53 19.17
CA GLU A 192 -30.73 42.72 19.59
C GLU A 192 -29.40 42.83 18.83
N GLU A 193 -28.84 44.04 18.73
CA GLU A 193 -27.57 44.29 18.03
C GLU A 193 -26.42 43.41 18.57
N GLU A 194 -26.35 43.21 19.90
CA GLU A 194 -25.35 42.35 20.54
C GLU A 194 -25.52 40.88 20.11
N GLU A 195 -26.76 40.41 19.93
CA GLU A 195 -27.08 39.05 19.49
C GLU A 195 -26.66 38.82 18.03
N TYR A 196 -26.93 39.78 17.14
CA TYR A 196 -26.45 39.75 15.76
C TYR A 196 -24.93 39.70 15.70
N ARG A 197 -24.24 40.48 16.53
CA ARG A 197 -22.77 40.49 16.59
C ARG A 197 -22.23 39.11 16.95
N TYR A 198 -22.78 38.43 17.96
CA TYR A 198 -22.34 37.09 18.33
C TYR A 198 -22.58 36.06 17.23
N ILE A 199 -23.77 36.05 16.64
CA ILE A 199 -24.16 35.10 15.58
C ILE A 199 -23.30 35.30 14.32
N MET A 200 -23.17 36.54 13.85
CA MET A 200 -22.35 36.82 12.66
C MET A 200 -20.88 36.51 12.90
N LYS A 201 -20.35 36.82 14.08
CA LYS A 201 -18.98 36.46 14.44
C LYS A 201 -18.78 34.94 14.38
N HIS A 202 -19.74 34.16 14.87
CA HIS A 202 -19.73 32.69 14.79
C HIS A 202 -19.68 32.19 13.33
N GLU A 203 -20.59 32.65 12.48
CA GLU A 203 -20.63 32.23 11.07
C GLU A 203 -19.41 32.72 10.26
N LEU A 204 -18.88 33.91 10.56
CA LEU A 204 -17.65 34.41 9.96
C LEU A 204 -16.42 33.59 10.38
N ILE A 205 -16.39 33.04 11.60
CA ILE A 205 -15.34 32.12 12.03
C ILE A 205 -15.41 30.80 11.24
N HIS A 206 -16.61 30.25 11.00
CA HIS A 206 -16.77 29.10 10.10
C HIS A 206 -16.25 29.40 8.70
N PHE A 207 -16.54 30.59 8.17
CA PHE A 207 -16.04 31.03 6.87
C PHE A 207 -14.51 31.10 6.86
N LYS A 208 -13.90 31.80 7.82
CA LYS A 208 -12.45 31.98 7.91
C LYS A 208 -11.69 30.66 8.07
N ARG A 209 -12.32 29.64 8.66
CA ARG A 209 -11.73 28.31 8.87
C ARG A 209 -11.99 27.33 7.72
N PHE A 210 -12.62 27.79 6.64
CA PHE A 210 -12.94 26.98 5.46
C PHE A 210 -13.82 25.76 5.79
N ASP A 211 -14.71 25.88 6.78
CA ASP A 211 -15.50 24.74 7.26
C ASP A 211 -16.40 24.15 6.16
N LEU A 212 -16.84 24.97 5.18
CA LEU A 212 -17.57 24.48 4.00
C LEU A 212 -16.75 23.49 3.15
N TRP A 213 -15.43 23.67 3.06
CA TRP A 213 -14.55 22.74 2.35
C TRP A 213 -14.40 21.42 3.11
N LEU A 214 -14.34 21.46 4.45
CA LEU A 214 -14.39 20.24 5.26
C LEU A 214 -15.72 19.50 5.06
N ARG A 215 -16.84 20.23 4.99
CA ARG A 215 -18.16 19.63 4.69
C ARG A 215 -18.19 18.96 3.32
N LEU A 216 -17.60 19.58 2.31
CA LEU A 216 -17.46 18.99 0.97
C LEU A 216 -16.57 17.74 1.00
N MET A 217 -15.43 17.79 1.70
CA MET A 217 -14.56 16.63 1.87
C MET A 217 -15.30 15.47 2.54
N MET A 218 -16.05 15.74 3.61
CA MET A 218 -16.86 14.73 4.30
C MET A 218 -17.99 14.17 3.45
N LEU A 219 -18.55 14.96 2.52
CA LEU A 219 -19.46 14.48 1.50
C LEU A 219 -18.81 13.41 0.62
N GLY A 220 -17.58 13.68 0.16
CA GLY A 220 -16.78 12.74 -0.63
C GLY A 220 -16.48 11.46 0.14
N VAL A 221 -15.97 11.59 1.37
CA VAL A 221 -15.67 10.43 2.23
C VAL A 221 -16.91 9.57 2.48
N LYS A 222 -18.06 10.20 2.83
CA LYS A 222 -19.33 9.47 3.01
C LYS A 222 -19.82 8.80 1.74
N SER A 223 -19.54 9.38 0.57
CA SER A 223 -19.97 8.80 -0.70
C SER A 223 -19.11 7.59 -1.06
N LEU A 224 -17.78 7.70 -0.92
CA LEU A 224 -16.83 6.61 -1.19
C LEU A 224 -16.98 5.44 -0.22
N HIS A 225 -17.18 5.74 1.07
CA HIS A 225 -17.28 4.77 2.15
C HIS A 225 -18.72 4.69 2.68
N TRP A 226 -19.71 4.73 1.79
CA TRP A 226 -21.13 4.80 2.15
C TRP A 226 -21.60 3.66 3.05
N PHE A 227 -20.95 2.50 2.96
CA PHE A 227 -21.21 1.31 3.77
C PHE A 227 -20.59 1.38 5.18
N ASN A 228 -19.66 2.32 5.43
CA ASN A 228 -18.91 2.37 6.68
C ASN A 228 -19.61 3.25 7.74
N PRO A 229 -20.18 2.68 8.81
CA PRO A 229 -20.89 3.45 9.85
C PRO A 229 -19.98 4.43 10.61
N LEU A 230 -18.67 4.16 10.68
CA LEU A 230 -17.72 5.02 11.39
C LEU A 230 -17.55 6.38 10.72
N VAL A 231 -17.71 6.46 9.39
CA VAL A 231 -17.62 7.72 8.66
C VAL A 231 -18.76 8.67 9.04
N TYR A 232 -19.97 8.14 9.25
CA TYR A 232 -21.11 8.94 9.71
C TYR A 232 -20.95 9.38 11.17
N LEU A 233 -20.36 8.53 12.01
CA LEU A 233 -20.04 8.87 13.40
C LEU A 233 -18.94 9.94 13.47
N MET A 234 -17.94 9.83 12.60
CA MET A 234 -16.90 10.82 12.38
C MET A 234 -17.51 12.17 11.96
N ASP A 235 -18.39 12.21 10.96
CA ASP A 235 -19.07 13.44 10.51
C ASP A 235 -19.83 14.16 11.65
N ARG A 236 -20.55 13.39 12.48
CA ARG A 236 -21.23 13.93 13.68
C ARG A 236 -20.25 14.51 14.69
N THR A 237 -19.11 13.86 14.87
CA THR A 237 -18.07 14.28 15.82
C THR A 237 -17.35 15.53 15.32
N ILE A 238 -16.97 15.56 14.04
CA ILE A 238 -16.39 16.72 13.36
C ILE A 238 -17.31 17.93 13.50
N SER A 239 -18.61 17.73 13.25
CA SER A 239 -19.63 18.78 13.41
C SER A 239 -19.59 19.38 14.82
N LEU A 240 -19.69 18.54 15.85
CA LEU A 240 -19.71 18.98 17.24
C LEU A 240 -18.44 19.76 17.63
N TYR A 241 -17.25 19.23 17.30
CA TYR A 241 -16.00 19.90 17.66
C TYR A 241 -15.73 21.15 16.80
N GLY A 242 -16.31 21.22 15.60
CA GLY A 242 -16.37 22.43 14.78
C GLY A 242 -17.09 23.55 15.51
N GLU A 243 -18.32 23.28 15.97
CA GLU A 243 -19.13 24.23 16.75
C GLU A 243 -18.44 24.64 18.05
N ILE A 244 -17.93 23.69 18.84
CA ILE A 244 -17.21 23.99 20.10
C ILE A 244 -15.99 24.89 19.83
N SER A 245 -15.25 24.63 18.76
CA SER A 245 -14.11 25.46 18.40
C SER A 245 -14.50 26.85 17.90
N CYS A 246 -15.68 27.01 17.28
CA CYS A 246 -16.22 28.33 16.93
C CYS A 246 -16.63 29.08 18.20
N ASP A 247 -17.39 28.43 19.09
CA ASP A 247 -17.83 28.99 20.38
C ASP A 247 -16.63 29.47 21.22
N GLU A 248 -15.57 28.65 21.34
CA GLU A 248 -14.33 29.04 22.04
C GLU A 248 -13.67 30.28 21.43
N ARG A 249 -13.74 30.45 20.11
CA ARG A 249 -13.11 31.56 19.38
C ARG A 249 -13.95 32.83 19.44
N VAL A 250 -15.28 32.72 19.41
CA VAL A 250 -16.20 33.85 19.64
C VAL A 250 -15.95 34.48 21.00
N LEU A 251 -15.77 33.65 22.04
CA LEU A 251 -15.65 34.03 23.44
C LEU A 251 -14.20 34.18 23.93
N GLN A 252 -13.22 34.16 23.03
CA GLN A 252 -11.82 34.24 23.41
C GLN A 252 -11.53 35.58 24.10
N GLY A 253 -11.01 35.54 25.33
CA GLY A 253 -10.75 36.73 26.14
C GLY A 253 -11.98 37.31 26.85
N GLU A 254 -13.17 36.73 26.64
CA GLU A 254 -14.40 37.22 27.26
C GLU A 254 -14.64 36.63 28.65
N GLY A 255 -15.14 37.46 29.57
CA GLY A 255 -15.49 37.10 30.94
C GLY A 255 -16.79 36.28 31.08
N PHE A 256 -17.06 35.77 32.28
CA PHE A 256 -18.20 34.88 32.56
C PHE A 256 -19.56 35.45 32.14
N HIS A 257 -19.82 36.74 32.39
CA HIS A 257 -21.11 37.36 32.07
C HIS A 257 -21.45 37.31 30.57
N LYS A 258 -20.49 37.64 29.69
CA LYS A 258 -20.67 37.58 28.23
C LYS A 258 -20.79 36.14 27.73
N ARG A 259 -20.07 35.19 28.34
CA ARG A 259 -20.21 33.75 28.04
C ARG A 259 -21.60 33.23 28.37
N LYS A 260 -22.17 33.66 29.50
CA LYS A 260 -23.54 33.34 29.89
C LYS A 260 -24.56 33.88 28.89
N LYS A 261 -24.48 35.17 28.56
CA LYS A 261 -25.33 35.81 27.52
C LYS A 261 -25.27 35.06 26.19
N TYR A 262 -24.07 34.71 25.73
CA TYR A 262 -23.91 33.93 24.50
C TYR A 262 -24.53 32.53 24.59
N GLY A 263 -24.39 31.84 25.72
CA GLY A 263 -25.03 30.55 25.95
C GLY A 263 -26.56 30.62 25.92
N GLU A 264 -27.13 31.67 26.52
CA GLU A 264 -28.58 31.95 26.49
C GLU A 264 -29.06 32.25 25.07
N LEU A 265 -28.29 33.03 24.31
CA LEU A 265 -28.54 33.30 22.89
C LEU A 265 -28.58 32.01 22.07
N LEU A 266 -27.62 31.11 22.24
CA LEU A 266 -27.63 29.82 21.54
C LEU A 266 -28.88 28.99 21.86
N ILE A 267 -29.32 29.00 23.12
CA ILE A 267 -30.55 28.32 23.54
C ILE A 267 -31.78 29.00 22.91
N LYS A 268 -31.82 30.34 22.86
CA LYS A 268 -32.89 31.14 22.23
C LYS A 268 -33.02 30.80 20.74
N VAL A 269 -31.92 30.81 19.99
CA VAL A 269 -31.89 30.47 18.55
C VAL A 269 -32.37 29.05 18.30
N ILE A 270 -31.98 28.09 19.15
CA ILE A 270 -32.40 26.70 19.01
C ILE A 270 -33.89 26.52 19.34
N ARG A 271 -34.39 27.18 20.37
CA ARG A 271 -35.81 27.07 20.78
C ARG A 271 -36.75 27.60 19.71
N ASN A 272 -36.34 28.65 19.01
CA ASN A 272 -37.14 29.29 17.97
C ASN A 272 -37.00 28.56 16.61
N GLY A 273 -36.14 27.55 16.50
CA GLY A 273 -35.80 26.92 15.22
C GLY A 273 -36.31 25.49 15.03
N SER A 274 -36.81 25.19 13.81
CA SER A 274 -37.02 23.82 13.32
C SER A 274 -35.81 23.31 12.51
N ILE A 275 -35.61 22.00 12.45
CA ILE A 275 -34.42 21.36 11.83
C ILE A 275 -34.50 21.48 10.30
N THR A 276 -33.82 22.48 9.71
CA THR A 276 -33.66 22.59 8.25
C THR A 276 -32.20 22.89 7.89
N GLY A 277 -31.51 21.90 7.31
CA GLY A 277 -30.16 22.09 6.79
C GLY A 277 -29.64 20.89 5.99
N THR A 278 -28.53 21.07 5.28
CA THR A 278 -27.96 20.04 4.37
C THR A 278 -26.54 19.65 4.78
N SER A 279 -25.97 18.62 4.14
CA SER A 279 -24.60 18.15 4.44
C SER A 279 -23.50 19.18 4.13
N ILE A 280 -23.80 20.25 3.39
CA ILE A 280 -22.91 21.37 3.07
C ILE A 280 -23.54 22.68 3.59
N SER A 281 -23.99 22.68 4.85
CA SER A 281 -24.30 23.89 5.62
C SER A 281 -23.78 23.75 7.05
N THR A 282 -23.41 24.86 7.68
CA THR A 282 -23.23 24.92 9.13
C THR A 282 -24.62 25.03 9.75
N ASN A 283 -24.96 24.16 10.70
CA ASN A 283 -26.20 24.28 11.45
C ASN A 283 -25.81 24.30 12.93
N LEU A 284 -26.31 25.29 13.67
CA LEU A 284 -26.06 25.41 15.10
C LEU A 284 -26.69 24.27 15.92
N PHE A 285 -27.63 23.51 15.35
CA PHE A 285 -28.32 22.43 16.04
C PHE A 285 -27.76 21.04 15.72
N GLY A 286 -27.18 20.39 16.74
CA GLY A 286 -26.68 19.00 16.67
C GLY A 286 -27.41 18.03 17.61
N GLY A 287 -28.55 18.42 18.20
CA GLY A 287 -29.31 17.65 19.19
C GLY A 287 -28.92 17.93 20.66
N LYS A 288 -29.77 17.49 21.62
CA LYS A 288 -29.67 17.82 23.07
C LYS A 288 -28.31 17.51 23.69
N ARG A 289 -27.74 16.33 23.39
CA ARG A 289 -26.44 15.90 23.94
C ARG A 289 -25.28 16.77 23.42
N ASN A 290 -25.34 17.18 22.16
CA ASN A 290 -24.33 18.05 21.55
C ASN A 290 -24.45 19.47 22.10
N MET A 291 -25.67 19.97 22.29
CA MET A 291 -25.89 21.28 22.88
C MET A 291 -25.41 21.36 24.32
N ARG A 292 -25.66 20.32 25.14
CA ARG A 292 -25.10 20.25 26.50
C ARG A 292 -23.58 20.38 26.50
N LYS A 293 -22.88 19.64 25.63
CA LYS A 293 -21.41 19.72 25.51
C LYS A 293 -20.92 21.12 25.09
N ARG A 294 -21.67 21.82 24.23
CA ARG A 294 -21.35 23.20 23.85
C ARG A 294 -21.48 24.14 25.04
N ILE A 295 -22.60 24.10 25.77
CA ILE A 295 -22.79 24.92 26.98
C ILE A 295 -21.71 24.60 28.03
N ASP A 296 -21.43 23.33 28.29
CA ASP A 296 -20.37 22.92 29.23
C ASP A 296 -19.00 23.51 28.83
N SER A 297 -18.70 23.54 27.53
CA SER A 297 -17.45 24.11 27.02
C SER A 297 -17.42 25.65 27.05
N ILE A 298 -18.54 26.32 26.80
CA ILE A 298 -18.69 27.78 26.86
C ILE A 298 -18.46 28.28 28.29
N MET A 299 -18.99 27.57 29.27
CA MET A 299 -18.90 27.90 30.70
C MET A 299 -17.53 27.55 31.30
N ALA A 300 -16.73 26.72 30.65
CA ALA A 300 -15.38 26.41 31.10
C ALA A 300 -14.43 27.62 30.87
N ILE A 301 -13.99 28.25 31.96
CA ILE A 301 -13.07 29.41 31.93
C ILE A 301 -11.58 28.97 31.78
N ARG A 302 -11.28 27.68 31.95
CA ARG A 302 -9.89 27.20 31.95
C ARG A 302 -9.25 27.35 30.57
N GLN A 303 -8.07 28.00 30.54
CA GLN A 303 -7.23 28.01 29.35
C GLN A 303 -6.70 26.60 29.07
N LYS A 304 -6.95 26.10 27.86
CA LYS A 304 -6.48 24.78 27.40
C LYS A 304 -5.14 24.91 26.68
N LYS A 305 -4.32 23.85 26.73
CA LYS A 305 -2.99 23.83 26.10
C LYS A 305 -3.08 23.81 24.57
N ASN A 306 -2.01 24.25 23.91
CA ASN A 306 -1.84 24.06 22.48
C ASN A 306 -1.57 22.57 22.16
N GLY A 307 -2.23 22.05 21.12
CA GLY A 307 -2.22 20.64 20.73
C GLY A 307 -1.26 20.30 19.58
N VAL A 308 -0.28 21.16 19.30
CA VAL A 308 0.69 20.97 18.19
C VAL A 308 1.37 19.61 18.26
N VAL A 309 1.80 19.19 19.45
CA VAL A 309 2.48 17.90 19.66
C VAL A 309 1.60 16.73 19.26
N ILE A 310 0.30 16.76 19.56
CA ILE A 310 -0.62 15.67 19.17
C ILE A 310 -0.88 15.68 17.68
N LEU A 311 -1.03 16.86 17.08
CA LEU A 311 -1.15 16.97 15.63
C LEU A 311 0.08 16.37 14.94
N ALA A 312 1.29 16.70 15.44
CA ALA A 312 2.54 16.12 14.96
C ALA A 312 2.58 14.60 15.15
N LEU A 313 2.20 14.09 16.34
CA LEU A 313 2.15 12.64 16.61
C LEU A 313 1.19 11.88 15.68
N ILE A 314 0.04 12.47 15.35
CA ILE A 314 -0.91 11.86 14.42
C ILE A 314 -0.37 11.90 13.00
N LEU A 315 0.25 13.01 12.58
CA LEU A 315 0.91 13.11 11.28
C LEU A 315 2.07 12.10 11.14
N THR A 316 2.92 11.97 12.17
CA THR A 316 4.01 10.99 12.19
C THR A 316 3.48 9.57 12.26
N GLY A 317 2.43 9.29 13.05
CA GLY A 317 1.81 7.97 13.10
C GLY A 317 1.22 7.56 11.75
N LEU A 318 0.50 8.47 11.09
CA LEU A 318 0.05 8.30 9.72
C LEU A 318 1.24 8.05 8.77
N PHE A 319 2.32 8.81 8.88
CA PHE A 319 3.51 8.63 8.03
C PHE A 319 4.23 7.30 8.28
N LEU A 320 4.42 6.89 9.54
CA LEU A 320 5.09 5.65 9.92
C LEU A 320 4.31 4.40 9.49
N ILE A 321 2.97 4.41 9.61
CA ILE A 321 2.12 3.34 9.06
C ILE A 321 2.33 3.20 7.54
N SER A 322 2.66 4.31 6.85
CA SER A 322 2.95 4.29 5.41
C SER A 322 4.39 3.84 5.11
N ALA A 323 5.35 4.18 5.96
CA ALA A 323 6.78 3.88 5.78
C ALA A 323 7.15 2.42 6.08
N VAL A 324 6.49 1.80 7.07
CA VAL A 324 6.72 0.39 7.46
C VAL A 324 6.36 -0.60 6.34
N TRP A 325 5.65 -0.16 5.30
CA TRP A 325 5.16 -1.02 4.22
C TRP A 325 5.77 -0.77 2.84
N ASN A 326 6.50 0.33 2.66
CA ASN A 326 7.31 0.61 1.46
C ASN A 326 8.75 0.10 1.58
N SER A 327 9.12 -0.57 2.69
CA SER A 327 10.38 -1.30 2.76
C SER A 327 10.29 -2.55 1.88
N PRO A 328 11.11 -2.67 0.83
CA PRO A 328 11.17 -3.89 0.02
C PRO A 328 11.56 -5.13 0.84
N GLU A 329 12.09 -4.93 2.04
CA GLU A 329 12.65 -5.97 2.91
C GLU A 329 11.60 -6.73 3.74
N ALA A 330 10.36 -6.24 3.87
CA ALA A 330 9.40 -6.81 4.84
C ALA A 330 8.53 -7.96 4.30
N LYS A 331 8.67 -8.35 3.02
CA LYS A 331 7.85 -9.43 2.40
C LYS A 331 8.60 -10.69 1.99
N ALA A 332 9.93 -10.71 2.09
CA ALA A 332 10.70 -11.94 2.04
C ALA A 332 10.95 -12.39 3.48
N GLY A 333 10.72 -13.66 3.81
CA GLY A 333 11.24 -14.25 5.03
C GLY A 333 12.77 -14.30 4.97
N ASN A 334 13.44 -13.15 5.13
CA ASN A 334 14.88 -13.03 5.04
C ASN A 334 15.51 -13.62 6.31
N ARG A 335 15.59 -14.95 6.37
CA ARG A 335 16.38 -15.63 7.40
C ARG A 335 17.84 -15.43 7.05
N GLN A 336 18.44 -14.44 7.69
CA GLN A 336 19.89 -14.21 7.61
C GLN A 336 20.62 -15.49 8.02
N ILE A 337 21.48 -16.00 7.13
CA ILE A 337 22.34 -17.13 7.44
C ILE A 337 23.66 -16.54 8.00
N PRO A 338 24.07 -16.87 9.24
CA PRO A 338 25.36 -16.46 9.77
C PRO A 338 26.48 -16.99 8.87
N SER A 339 27.12 -16.08 8.14
CA SER A 339 28.22 -16.41 7.23
C SER A 339 29.54 -16.49 8.02
N ALA A 340 29.89 -17.68 8.49
CA ALA A 340 31.21 -17.95 9.07
C ALA A 340 32.33 -17.74 8.01
N LYS A 341 33.58 -17.59 8.46
CA LYS A 341 34.82 -17.49 7.64
C LYS A 341 35.14 -18.80 6.88
N ALA A 342 34.18 -19.39 6.19
CA ALA A 342 34.39 -20.59 5.38
C ALA A 342 35.01 -20.22 4.02
N GLU A 343 35.97 -21.01 3.56
CA GLU A 343 36.62 -20.86 2.24
C GLU A 343 35.92 -21.69 1.15
N ALA A 344 35.09 -22.68 1.54
CA ALA A 344 34.33 -23.54 0.64
C ALA A 344 32.83 -23.54 0.96
N LEU A 345 31.99 -23.59 -0.08
CA LEU A 345 30.53 -23.67 0.00
C LEU A 345 30.06 -24.98 -0.64
N GLU A 346 29.26 -25.76 0.08
CA GLU A 346 28.57 -26.94 -0.46
C GLU A 346 27.06 -26.72 -0.40
N VAL A 347 26.37 -26.82 -1.53
CA VAL A 347 24.91 -26.68 -1.64
C VAL A 347 24.33 -28.02 -2.09
N VAL A 348 23.46 -28.60 -1.27
CA VAL A 348 22.75 -29.86 -1.54
C VAL A 348 21.28 -29.54 -1.72
N VAL A 349 20.70 -29.94 -2.85
CA VAL A 349 19.31 -29.63 -3.22
C VAL A 349 18.56 -30.92 -3.50
N GLU A 350 17.43 -31.13 -2.84
CA GLU A 350 16.62 -32.35 -2.99
C GLU A 350 15.18 -31.96 -3.34
N ASN A 351 14.64 -32.49 -4.44
CA ASN A 351 13.22 -32.37 -4.81
C ASN A 351 12.68 -30.92 -4.83
N CYS A 352 13.49 -29.94 -5.28
CA CYS A 352 13.07 -28.55 -5.40
C CYS A 352 13.91 -27.76 -6.42
N ASN A 353 13.43 -26.57 -6.80
CA ASN A 353 14.12 -25.68 -7.74
C ASN A 353 14.87 -24.58 -6.99
N VAL A 354 16.14 -24.38 -7.31
CA VAL A 354 17.03 -23.38 -6.69
C VAL A 354 17.66 -22.50 -7.76
N ARG A 355 17.51 -21.18 -7.60
CA ARG A 355 18.31 -20.19 -8.32
C ARG A 355 19.33 -19.58 -7.38
N VAL A 356 20.58 -19.61 -7.78
CA VAL A 356 21.64 -18.89 -7.10
C VAL A 356 21.75 -17.49 -7.71
N GLN A 357 21.89 -16.46 -6.89
CA GLN A 357 22.09 -15.08 -7.31
C GLN A 357 23.25 -14.46 -6.55
N LEU A 358 24.00 -13.57 -7.21
CA LEU A 358 25.06 -12.81 -6.55
C LEU A 358 24.44 -11.72 -5.69
N ALA A 359 24.88 -11.64 -4.44
CA ALA A 359 24.45 -10.63 -3.49
C ALA A 359 25.55 -9.57 -3.34
N SER A 360 25.19 -8.28 -3.49
CA SER A 360 26.12 -7.16 -3.28
C SER A 360 26.43 -6.93 -1.79
N ASP A 361 25.56 -7.41 -0.89
CA ASP A 361 25.86 -7.48 0.52
C ASP A 361 26.76 -8.69 0.81
N GLN A 362 27.72 -8.55 1.71
CA GLN A 362 28.68 -9.62 2.05
C GLN A 362 28.05 -10.79 2.84
N LYS A 363 26.74 -11.05 2.66
CA LYS A 363 25.94 -11.95 3.49
C LYS A 363 25.29 -13.04 2.64
N LEU A 364 25.32 -14.25 3.18
CA LEU A 364 24.61 -15.38 2.62
C LEU A 364 23.15 -15.30 3.11
N SER A 365 22.20 -15.32 2.19
CA SER A 365 20.78 -15.30 2.52
C SER A 365 19.98 -16.14 1.53
N PHE A 366 18.73 -16.44 1.86
CA PHE A 366 17.83 -17.14 0.97
C PHE A 366 16.45 -16.50 1.01
N VAL A 367 15.79 -16.51 -0.14
CA VAL A 367 14.41 -16.05 -0.32
C VAL A 367 13.58 -17.26 -0.70
N SER A 368 12.67 -17.65 0.19
CA SER A 368 11.72 -18.74 -0.02
C SER A 368 10.40 -18.42 0.67
N ASP A 369 9.30 -18.91 0.12
CA ASP A 369 8.03 -19.00 0.86
C ASP A 369 8.20 -20.04 1.96
N ALA A 370 8.34 -19.57 3.21
CA ALA A 370 8.79 -20.34 4.37
C ALA A 370 7.86 -21.51 4.80
N GLU A 371 6.75 -21.69 4.10
CA GLU A 371 5.71 -22.66 4.43
C GLU A 371 6.10 -24.08 4.00
N PHE A 372 6.80 -24.26 2.87
CA PHE A 372 7.00 -25.57 2.24
C PHE A 372 8.44 -26.13 2.27
N ILE A 373 9.45 -25.31 2.59
CA ILE A 373 10.87 -25.67 2.39
C ILE A 373 11.64 -25.64 3.72
N GLU A 374 12.52 -26.62 3.92
CA GLU A 374 13.48 -26.72 5.01
C GLU A 374 14.89 -26.43 4.47
N VAL A 375 15.55 -25.44 5.09
CA VAL A 375 16.96 -25.12 4.82
C VAL A 375 17.78 -25.44 6.07
N VAL A 376 18.68 -26.40 5.96
CA VAL A 376 19.57 -26.83 7.05
C VAL A 376 20.99 -26.37 6.74
N GLN A 377 21.61 -25.67 7.70
CA GLN A 377 23.01 -25.25 7.59
C GLN A 377 23.87 -26.08 8.52
N ASN A 378 24.99 -26.59 8.01
CA ASN A 378 26.04 -27.20 8.81
C ASN A 378 27.39 -26.58 8.44
N THR A 379 28.02 -25.88 9.39
CA THR A 379 29.35 -25.29 9.17
C THR A 379 30.40 -26.09 9.93
N LYS A 380 31.34 -26.69 9.20
CA LYS A 380 32.48 -27.41 9.77
C LYS A 380 33.78 -26.69 9.38
N LYS A 381 34.48 -26.11 10.36
CA LYS A 381 35.82 -25.45 10.28
C LYS A 381 36.09 -24.54 9.06
N THR A 382 36.13 -25.09 7.85
CA THR A 382 36.46 -24.42 6.56
C THR A 382 35.36 -24.51 5.51
N THR A 383 34.31 -25.30 5.72
CA THR A 383 33.24 -25.57 4.75
C THR A 383 31.86 -25.26 5.33
N THR A 384 31.05 -24.51 4.60
CA THR A 384 29.63 -24.29 4.90
C THR A 384 28.79 -25.16 3.98
N GLN A 385 28.06 -26.12 4.55
CA GLN A 385 27.10 -26.95 3.84
C GLN A 385 25.68 -26.40 4.04
N ILE A 386 24.94 -26.24 2.96
CA ILE A 386 23.54 -25.81 2.92
C ILE A 386 22.74 -26.93 2.27
N THR A 387 21.77 -27.49 2.99
CA THR A 387 20.84 -28.48 2.45
C THR A 387 19.47 -27.85 2.30
N ILE A 388 18.91 -27.91 1.10
CA ILE A 388 17.60 -27.35 0.74
C ILE A 388 16.71 -28.53 0.31
N ARG A 389 15.61 -28.74 1.04
CA ARG A 389 14.66 -29.84 0.77
C ARG A 389 13.23 -29.44 1.16
N PRO A 390 12.20 -30.02 0.54
CA PRO A 390 10.82 -29.82 0.97
C PRO A 390 10.58 -30.42 2.37
N LYS A 391 9.64 -29.84 3.12
CA LYS A 391 9.20 -30.42 4.40
C LYS A 391 8.45 -31.74 4.17
N ARG A 392 8.54 -32.64 5.14
CA ARG A 392 8.02 -34.02 5.06
C ARG A 392 6.54 -34.05 4.62
N GLY A 393 6.26 -34.68 3.48
CA GLY A 393 4.90 -34.87 2.94
C GLY A 393 4.43 -33.84 1.91
N GLN A 394 5.31 -32.95 1.43
CA GLN A 394 5.01 -31.92 0.43
C GLN A 394 5.92 -32.09 -0.80
N SER A 395 5.37 -31.91 -2.00
CA SER A 395 6.08 -32.01 -3.28
C SER A 395 6.25 -30.62 -3.87
N ALA A 396 7.47 -30.10 -3.92
CA ALA A 396 7.80 -28.80 -4.53
C ALA A 396 8.10 -29.00 -6.02
N THR A 397 7.05 -29.33 -6.80
CA THR A 397 7.15 -29.64 -8.24
C THR A 397 6.82 -28.47 -9.15
N ASP A 398 6.30 -27.36 -8.60
CA ASP A 398 5.86 -26.21 -9.40
C ASP A 398 6.95 -25.13 -9.54
N ALA A 399 6.96 -24.45 -10.68
CA ALA A 399 7.87 -23.33 -10.95
C ALA A 399 7.66 -22.12 -10.01
N ALA A 400 6.53 -22.07 -9.31
CA ALA A 400 6.21 -21.05 -8.31
C ALA A 400 6.99 -21.25 -6.99
N ASP A 401 7.54 -22.44 -6.74
CA ASP A 401 8.25 -22.81 -5.50
C ASP A 401 9.78 -22.70 -5.64
N MET A 402 10.27 -21.73 -6.41
CA MET A 402 11.70 -21.57 -6.65
C MET A 402 12.40 -20.86 -5.47
N VAL A 403 13.38 -21.52 -4.85
CA VAL A 403 14.22 -20.93 -3.81
C VAL A 403 15.30 -20.06 -4.45
N THR A 404 15.42 -18.81 -4.02
CA THR A 404 16.55 -17.97 -4.43
C THR A 404 17.61 -17.95 -3.34
N LEU A 405 18.79 -18.52 -3.61
CA LEU A 405 19.95 -18.47 -2.74
C LEU A 405 20.86 -17.31 -3.14
N LEU A 406 21.03 -16.35 -2.24
CA LEU A 406 21.88 -15.17 -2.43
C LEU A 406 23.28 -15.47 -1.88
N VAL A 407 24.27 -15.51 -2.77
CA VAL A 407 25.66 -15.85 -2.49
C VAL A 407 26.55 -14.60 -2.65
N PRO A 408 27.41 -14.28 -1.67
CA PRO A 408 28.34 -13.15 -1.76
C PRO A 408 29.34 -13.30 -2.91
N GLU A 409 29.59 -12.21 -3.63
CA GLU A 409 30.40 -12.19 -4.87
C GLU A 409 31.89 -12.60 -4.68
N GLN A 410 32.48 -12.48 -3.48
CA GLN A 410 33.94 -12.63 -3.29
C GLN A 410 34.38 -13.40 -2.02
N LYS A 411 33.74 -14.52 -1.65
CA LYS A 411 34.12 -15.24 -0.41
C LYS A 411 34.65 -16.67 -0.60
N TYR A 412 34.25 -17.39 -1.65
CA TYR A 412 34.50 -18.82 -1.75
C TYR A 412 35.54 -19.15 -2.81
N LYS A 413 36.55 -19.95 -2.44
CA LYS A 413 37.53 -20.51 -3.38
C LYS A 413 36.94 -21.68 -4.15
N THR A 414 36.06 -22.45 -3.50
CA THR A 414 35.42 -23.63 -4.08
C THR A 414 33.93 -23.65 -3.76
N VAL A 415 33.11 -23.92 -4.77
CA VAL A 415 31.65 -24.06 -4.66
C VAL A 415 31.24 -25.42 -5.23
N THR A 416 30.72 -26.28 -4.36
CA THR A 416 30.18 -27.59 -4.72
C THR A 416 28.67 -27.54 -4.70
N VAL A 417 28.00 -28.00 -5.76
CA VAL A 417 26.54 -28.04 -5.85
C VAL A 417 26.10 -29.44 -6.26
N LYS A 418 25.26 -30.07 -5.44
CA LYS A 418 24.70 -31.40 -5.67
C LYS A 418 23.19 -31.30 -5.69
N GLY A 419 22.54 -31.81 -6.72
CA GLY A 419 21.09 -31.89 -6.77
C GLY A 419 20.58 -33.29 -7.10
N ASP A 420 19.47 -33.66 -6.47
CA ASP A 420 18.70 -34.87 -6.77
C ASP A 420 17.25 -34.45 -6.99
N LYS A 421 16.69 -34.75 -8.17
CA LYS A 421 15.33 -34.34 -8.56
C LYS A 421 15.11 -32.82 -8.45
N ALA A 422 16.10 -32.05 -8.89
CA ALA A 422 16.18 -30.61 -8.67
C ALA A 422 16.45 -29.82 -9.96
N GLY A 423 15.94 -28.60 -10.04
CA GLY A 423 16.31 -27.61 -11.05
C GLY A 423 17.24 -26.56 -10.48
N ILE A 424 18.48 -26.47 -10.96
CA ILE A 424 19.51 -25.61 -10.40
C ILE A 424 19.99 -24.61 -11.45
N SER A 425 19.89 -23.32 -11.14
CA SER A 425 20.44 -22.23 -11.96
C SER A 425 21.55 -21.51 -11.20
N LEU A 426 22.76 -21.53 -11.75
CA LEU A 426 23.96 -20.92 -11.19
C LEU A 426 24.36 -19.67 -11.98
N PRO A 427 24.59 -18.53 -11.30
CA PRO A 427 25.03 -17.31 -11.92
C PRO A 427 26.53 -17.40 -12.23
N ALA A 428 27.06 -16.35 -12.87
CA ALA A 428 28.47 -16.26 -13.20
C ALA A 428 29.35 -16.13 -11.95
N LEU A 429 29.84 -17.26 -11.42
CA LEU A 429 30.69 -17.33 -10.22
C LEU A 429 32.15 -17.55 -10.60
N ASN A 430 33.07 -16.77 -10.02
CA ASN A 430 34.50 -16.91 -10.25
C ASN A 430 35.20 -17.71 -9.14
N ALA A 431 34.91 -19.02 -9.07
CA ALA A 431 35.48 -19.97 -8.10
C ALA A 431 35.74 -21.33 -8.76
N ASP A 432 36.42 -22.26 -8.08
CA ASP A 432 36.43 -23.67 -8.50
C ASP A 432 35.02 -24.25 -8.29
N LEU A 433 34.40 -24.78 -9.36
CA LEU A 433 33.03 -25.28 -9.38
C LEU A 433 33.02 -26.80 -9.49
N ASP A 434 32.26 -27.46 -8.61
CA ASP A 434 32.00 -28.91 -8.67
C ASP A 434 30.49 -29.17 -8.63
N LEU A 435 29.90 -29.43 -9.79
CA LEU A 435 28.45 -29.48 -10.01
C LEU A 435 28.04 -30.91 -10.32
N THR A 436 27.03 -31.43 -9.62
CA THR A 436 26.48 -32.76 -9.86
C THR A 436 24.95 -32.70 -9.80
N ILE A 437 24.26 -33.24 -10.80
CA ILE A 437 22.80 -33.36 -10.81
C ILE A 437 22.38 -34.79 -11.19
N ILE A 438 21.43 -35.34 -10.45
CA ILE A 438 20.77 -36.63 -10.71
C ILE A 438 19.27 -36.34 -10.87
N ASP A 439 18.63 -36.90 -11.90
CA ASP A 439 17.17 -36.79 -12.14
C ASP A 439 16.66 -35.33 -12.24
N GLY A 440 17.42 -34.39 -12.83
CA GLY A 440 17.11 -32.96 -12.74
C GLY A 440 17.60 -32.09 -13.89
N SER A 441 17.59 -30.76 -13.67
CA SER A 441 18.14 -29.79 -14.62
C SER A 441 19.21 -28.89 -14.00
N LEU A 442 20.26 -28.60 -14.75
CA LEU A 442 21.38 -27.73 -14.33
C LEU A 442 21.67 -26.68 -15.39
N SER A 443 21.77 -25.42 -14.99
CA SER A 443 22.22 -24.32 -15.83
C SER A 443 23.33 -23.55 -15.14
N ALA A 444 24.48 -23.38 -15.81
CA ALA A 444 25.63 -22.68 -15.27
C ALA A 444 26.20 -21.66 -16.26
N VAL A 445 26.66 -20.53 -15.75
CA VAL A 445 27.30 -19.47 -16.54
C VAL A 445 28.74 -19.28 -16.06
N LEU A 446 29.70 -19.23 -16.98
CA LEU A 446 31.09 -18.88 -16.68
C LEU A 446 31.35 -17.39 -16.99
N PRO A 447 31.84 -16.58 -16.03
CA PRO A 447 32.09 -15.16 -16.23
C PRO A 447 33.28 -14.87 -17.15
N LYS A 448 33.32 -13.66 -17.71
CA LYS A 448 34.50 -13.11 -18.39
C LYS A 448 35.73 -13.15 -17.48
N GLY A 449 36.85 -13.67 -17.98
CA GLY A 449 38.10 -13.79 -17.21
C GLY A 449 38.16 -14.99 -16.25
N PHE A 450 37.21 -15.93 -16.31
CA PHE A 450 37.25 -17.17 -15.52
C PHE A 450 38.54 -17.97 -15.80
N ALA A 451 39.27 -18.28 -14.72
CA ALA A 451 40.56 -18.99 -14.74
C ALA A 451 40.63 -20.10 -13.66
N ASN A 452 39.50 -20.75 -13.38
CA ASN A 452 39.37 -21.81 -12.37
C ASN A 452 38.97 -23.16 -13.00
N THR A 453 38.74 -24.18 -12.16
CA THR A 453 38.28 -25.50 -12.58
C THR A 453 36.77 -25.62 -12.48
N LEU A 454 36.10 -26.17 -13.51
CA LEU A 454 34.71 -26.59 -13.49
C LEU A 454 34.62 -28.11 -13.69
N LYS A 455 34.01 -28.81 -12.74
CA LYS A 455 33.56 -30.19 -12.89
C LYS A 455 32.02 -30.19 -12.96
N MET A 456 31.45 -30.88 -13.93
CA MET A 456 30.00 -30.97 -14.10
C MET A 456 29.58 -32.40 -14.41
N ALA A 457 28.78 -33.01 -13.55
CA ALA A 457 28.21 -34.33 -13.75
C ALA A 457 26.68 -34.23 -13.87
N VAL A 458 26.11 -34.85 -14.89
CA VAL A 458 24.65 -34.88 -15.15
C VAL A 458 24.24 -36.33 -15.41
N GLU A 459 23.34 -36.87 -14.59
CA GLU A 459 22.79 -38.22 -14.72
C GLU A 459 21.26 -38.17 -14.80
N ASN A 460 20.67 -38.84 -15.80
CA ASN A 460 19.23 -38.90 -16.05
C ASN A 460 18.52 -37.53 -16.04
N GLY A 461 19.08 -36.51 -16.71
CA GLY A 461 18.60 -35.13 -16.64
C GLY A 461 19.01 -34.25 -17.83
N ALA A 462 19.00 -32.93 -17.60
CA ALA A 462 19.39 -31.93 -18.60
C ALA A 462 20.39 -30.91 -18.05
N GLY A 463 21.39 -30.54 -18.85
CA GLY A 463 22.40 -29.55 -18.52
C GLY A 463 22.48 -28.43 -19.57
N SER A 464 22.83 -27.23 -19.15
CA SER A 464 23.25 -26.14 -20.03
C SER A 464 24.45 -25.41 -19.43
N LEU A 465 25.46 -25.15 -20.26
CA LEU A 465 26.63 -24.37 -19.88
C LEU A 465 26.74 -23.16 -20.81
N HIS A 466 26.80 -21.95 -20.27
CA HIS A 466 27.08 -20.73 -21.02
C HIS A 466 28.46 -20.19 -20.65
N ILE A 467 29.22 -19.72 -21.64
CA ILE A 467 30.57 -19.19 -21.45
C ILE A 467 30.60 -17.76 -21.98
N ASP A 468 30.82 -16.79 -21.09
CA ASP A 468 30.88 -15.39 -21.46
C ASP A 468 32.21 -15.07 -22.18
N GLN A 469 32.18 -14.11 -23.12
CA GLN A 469 33.30 -13.84 -24.03
C GLN A 469 34.53 -13.32 -23.26
N GLY A 470 35.59 -14.14 -23.21
CA GLY A 470 36.89 -13.78 -22.62
C GLY A 470 37.35 -14.62 -21.42
N ALA A 471 36.71 -15.76 -21.13
CA ALA A 471 37.28 -16.76 -20.23
C ALA A 471 38.60 -17.33 -20.78
N SER A 472 39.63 -17.48 -19.95
CA SER A 472 40.95 -17.98 -20.38
C SER A 472 41.63 -18.75 -19.24
N ASN A 473 42.37 -19.82 -19.57
CA ASN A 473 43.06 -20.69 -18.59
C ASN A 473 42.15 -21.50 -17.64
N TYR A 474 41.00 -21.98 -18.10
CA TYR A 474 40.12 -22.84 -17.29
C TYR A 474 40.31 -24.34 -17.56
N LYS A 475 39.95 -25.17 -16.58
CA LYS A 475 39.88 -26.64 -16.74
C LYS A 475 38.45 -27.13 -16.58
N LEU A 476 37.91 -27.77 -17.60
CA LEU A 476 36.54 -28.29 -17.66
C LEU A 476 36.55 -29.82 -17.69
N SER A 477 35.81 -30.46 -16.80
CA SER A 477 35.58 -31.91 -16.80
C SER A 477 34.08 -32.16 -16.72
N MET A 478 33.52 -32.85 -17.71
CA MET A 478 32.09 -33.12 -17.80
C MET A 478 31.82 -34.61 -17.89
N GLY A 479 30.96 -35.15 -17.02
CA GLY A 479 30.51 -36.55 -17.06
C GLY A 479 29.00 -36.60 -17.27
N ILE A 480 28.54 -37.18 -18.38
CA ILE A 480 27.14 -37.08 -18.80
C ILE A 480 26.61 -38.47 -19.06
N LYS A 481 25.63 -38.90 -18.27
CA LYS A 481 25.03 -40.23 -18.37
C LYS A 481 23.52 -40.13 -18.55
N GLU A 482 22.99 -40.77 -19.60
CA GLU A 482 21.55 -40.80 -19.91
C GLU A 482 20.89 -39.40 -19.88
N SER A 483 21.62 -38.37 -20.28
CA SER A 483 21.22 -36.97 -20.12
C SER A 483 21.40 -36.16 -21.41
N ALA A 484 20.83 -34.95 -21.47
CA ALA A 484 21.08 -33.98 -22.54
C ALA A 484 21.96 -32.82 -22.03
N LEU A 485 22.99 -32.42 -22.78
CA LEU A 485 23.78 -31.21 -22.47
C LEU A 485 23.88 -30.29 -23.69
N THR A 486 23.67 -28.99 -23.45
CA THR A 486 23.87 -27.92 -24.45
C THR A 486 25.00 -26.97 -24.05
N ILE A 487 25.87 -26.64 -25.00
CA ILE A 487 27.03 -25.74 -24.86
C ILE A 487 27.04 -24.71 -26.01
N PRO A 488 27.55 -23.48 -25.84
CA PRO A 488 27.67 -22.49 -26.92
C PRO A 488 28.61 -22.90 -28.06
N GLU A 489 28.35 -22.38 -29.26
CA GLU A 489 29.15 -22.56 -30.49
C GLU A 489 30.64 -22.21 -30.35
N GLN A 490 30.94 -21.26 -29.47
CA GLN A 490 32.30 -20.78 -29.20
C GLN A 490 33.19 -21.81 -28.49
N PHE A 491 32.71 -23.04 -28.27
CA PHE A 491 33.43 -24.15 -27.65
C PHE A 491 34.44 -24.80 -28.62
N PRO A 492 35.75 -24.55 -28.47
CA PRO A 492 36.69 -24.87 -29.54
C PRO A 492 37.14 -26.35 -29.53
N GLY A 493 37.22 -26.95 -30.73
CA GLY A 493 37.88 -28.23 -30.94
C GLY A 493 37.05 -29.49 -30.70
N TYR A 494 35.73 -29.37 -30.52
CA TYR A 494 34.84 -30.53 -30.40
C TYR A 494 34.79 -31.33 -31.71
N LYS A 495 34.99 -32.64 -31.62
CA LYS A 495 34.70 -33.60 -32.70
C LYS A 495 33.59 -34.55 -32.24
N HIS A 496 32.52 -34.61 -33.02
CA HIS A 496 31.36 -35.46 -32.74
C HIS A 496 31.79 -36.93 -32.57
N GLY A 497 31.43 -37.54 -31.43
CA GLY A 497 31.69 -38.96 -31.14
C GLY A 497 32.98 -39.31 -30.39
N ALA A 498 33.78 -38.34 -29.93
CA ALA A 498 34.95 -38.60 -29.10
C ALA A 498 34.59 -38.63 -27.59
N SER A 499 35.08 -39.63 -26.85
CA SER A 499 34.92 -39.75 -25.39
C SER A 499 35.88 -38.87 -24.57
N SER A 500 36.81 -38.19 -25.22
CA SER A 500 37.61 -37.09 -24.65
C SER A 500 38.37 -36.36 -25.76
N PHE A 501 38.59 -35.05 -25.64
CA PHE A 501 39.49 -34.31 -26.52
C PHE A 501 40.12 -33.13 -25.79
N THR A 502 41.43 -32.92 -25.93
CA THR A 502 42.14 -31.79 -25.33
C THR A 502 42.31 -30.67 -26.36
N TYR A 503 41.74 -29.50 -26.07
CA TYR A 503 41.94 -28.30 -26.89
C TYR A 503 43.12 -27.44 -26.37
N LYS A 504 43.84 -26.72 -27.26
CA LYS A 504 44.83 -25.70 -26.91
C LYS A 504 44.74 -24.54 -27.91
N SER A 505 44.45 -23.33 -27.43
CA SER A 505 44.63 -22.10 -28.22
C SER A 505 45.04 -20.94 -27.30
N GLY A 506 45.99 -20.12 -27.77
CA GLY A 506 46.73 -19.12 -26.97
C GLY A 506 45.87 -18.00 -26.38
N LYS A 507 46.25 -17.28 -25.31
CA LYS A 507 47.48 -17.21 -24.50
C LYS A 507 47.42 -18.07 -23.22
N GLY A 508 46.68 -19.19 -23.27
CA GLY A 508 46.42 -20.03 -22.11
C GLY A 508 46.16 -21.50 -22.42
N LYS A 509 46.33 -22.39 -21.43
CA LYS A 509 46.06 -23.83 -21.56
C LYS A 509 44.65 -24.14 -21.01
N ALA A 510 43.59 -23.91 -21.79
CA ALA A 510 42.30 -24.47 -21.43
C ALA A 510 42.34 -26.00 -21.60
N GLN A 511 41.86 -26.77 -20.63
CA GLN A 511 41.77 -28.24 -20.73
C GLN A 511 40.31 -28.63 -20.63
N VAL A 512 39.81 -29.43 -21.56
CA VAL A 512 38.43 -29.91 -21.57
C VAL A 512 38.45 -31.44 -21.60
N GLN A 513 37.63 -32.09 -20.79
CA GLN A 513 37.35 -33.52 -20.85
C GLN A 513 35.84 -33.73 -20.78
N VAL A 514 35.29 -34.57 -21.66
CA VAL A 514 33.85 -34.83 -21.74
C VAL A 514 33.62 -36.33 -21.91
N ASP A 515 33.12 -36.98 -20.86
CA ASP A 515 32.77 -38.39 -20.84
C ASP A 515 31.25 -38.55 -21.06
N LEU A 516 30.85 -39.22 -22.15
CA LEU A 516 29.45 -39.43 -22.53
C LEU A 516 29.06 -40.91 -22.45
N SER A 517 27.92 -41.21 -21.83
CA SER A 517 27.36 -42.57 -21.76
C SER A 517 25.83 -42.55 -21.93
N GLY A 518 25.32 -42.96 -23.10
CA GLY A 518 23.87 -42.97 -23.37
C GLY A 518 23.23 -41.57 -23.43
N SER A 519 24.02 -40.53 -23.69
CA SER A 519 23.64 -39.12 -23.54
C SER A 519 23.58 -38.38 -24.88
N ALA A 520 22.76 -37.33 -24.96
CA ALA A 520 22.70 -36.40 -26.08
C ALA A 520 23.54 -35.14 -25.81
N PHE A 521 24.22 -34.64 -26.84
CA PHE A 521 25.07 -33.45 -26.74
C PHE A 521 24.79 -32.52 -27.92
N SER A 522 24.51 -31.25 -27.63
CA SER A 522 24.26 -30.21 -28.64
C SER A 522 25.17 -28.99 -28.45
N ILE A 523 25.53 -28.39 -29.57
CA ILE A 523 26.20 -27.10 -29.63
C ILE A 523 25.19 -26.11 -30.22
N SER A 524 24.93 -25.00 -29.54
CA SER A 524 23.93 -24.01 -29.95
C SER A 524 24.53 -22.62 -30.12
N ASP A 525 24.07 -21.89 -31.13
CA ASP A 525 24.38 -20.48 -31.37
C ASP A 525 23.50 -19.63 -30.44
N ASN A 526 24.03 -19.22 -29.30
CA ASN A 526 23.39 -18.24 -28.40
C ASN A 526 24.32 -17.05 -28.19
#